data_AF-W6SFG7-F1
#
_entry.id   AF-W6SFG7-F1
#
_cell.length_a   1.000
_cell.length_b   1.000
_cell.length_c   1.000
_cell.angle_alpha   90.00
_cell.angle_beta   90.00
_cell.angle_gamma   90.00
#
_symmetry.space_group_name_H-M   'P 1'
#
loop_
_entity.id
_entity.type
_entity.pdbx_description
1 polymer ?
#
loop_
_entity_poly.entity_id
_entity_poly.type
_entity_poly.pdbx_seq_one_letter_code
_entity_poly.pdbx_strand_id
1 'polypeptide(L)'
;MDNQEILEKLFGYKANQYKLLGSETVEDRKYYICALKDEKYYSMILMKNLEERGSDSKLNFILDHERLNDKVMKIADIQVYEKCKGQGSILMKYAINYLCTETDIRIITGFLSQQDADHFERLEHFYKKFGFQVSFAVDMQGNKISGKIKKIIK
;
A
#
# COMPACT_ATOMS: atom_id res chain seq x y z
N MET A 1 -13.05 -23.40 2.17
CA MET A 1 -13.44 -22.21 2.92
C MET A 1 -13.95 -21.19 1.93
N ASP A 2 -15.13 -20.65 2.18
CA ASP A 2 -15.59 -19.47 1.46
C ASP A 2 -14.87 -18.20 1.97
N ASN A 3 -15.13 -17.06 1.32
CA ASN A 3 -14.49 -15.80 1.67
C ASN A 3 -14.83 -15.33 3.08
N GLN A 4 -16.04 -15.60 3.57
CA GLN A 4 -16.49 -15.16 4.89
C GLN A 4 -15.79 -15.98 5.98
N GLU A 5 -15.70 -17.30 5.83
CA GLU A 5 -15.00 -18.19 6.76
C GLU A 5 -13.51 -17.81 6.88
N ILE A 6 -12.87 -17.41 5.76
CA ILE A 6 -11.49 -16.92 5.76
C ILE A 6 -11.37 -15.64 6.58
N LEU A 7 -12.23 -14.66 6.34
CA LEU A 7 -12.20 -13.37 7.05
C LEU A 7 -12.48 -13.53 8.56
N GLU A 8 -13.38 -14.42 8.94
CA GLU A 8 -13.67 -14.76 10.33
C GLU A 8 -12.46 -15.37 11.03
N LYS A 9 -11.73 -16.27 10.36
CA LYS A 9 -10.47 -16.83 10.91
C LYS A 9 -9.37 -15.78 11.03
N LEU A 10 -9.30 -14.82 10.12
CA LEU A 10 -8.27 -13.79 10.09
C LEU A 10 -8.52 -12.63 11.08
N PHE A 11 -9.79 -12.23 11.25
CA PHE A 11 -10.15 -10.98 11.93
C PHE A 11 -11.19 -11.16 13.06
N GLY A 12 -11.75 -12.36 13.24
CA GLY A 12 -12.78 -12.64 14.23
C GLY A 12 -14.00 -11.73 14.07
N TYR A 13 -14.43 -11.10 15.17
CA TYR A 13 -15.59 -10.19 15.19
C TYR A 13 -15.45 -8.97 14.26
N LYS A 14 -14.25 -8.66 13.76
CA LYS A 14 -14.01 -7.58 12.80
C LYS A 14 -14.12 -7.99 11.34
N ALA A 15 -14.41 -9.27 11.04
CA ALA A 15 -14.47 -9.79 9.67
C ALA A 15 -15.28 -8.91 8.70
N ASN A 16 -16.43 -8.40 9.14
CA ASN A 16 -17.34 -7.58 8.33
C ASN A 16 -16.77 -6.21 7.93
N GLN A 17 -15.66 -5.77 8.55
CA GLN A 17 -14.95 -4.54 8.18
C GLN A 17 -14.00 -4.74 7.00
N TYR A 18 -13.70 -5.99 6.66
CA TYR A 18 -12.71 -6.33 5.65
C TYR A 18 -13.36 -6.94 4.41
N LYS A 19 -12.70 -6.73 3.26
CA LYS A 19 -12.98 -7.45 2.01
C LYS A 19 -11.77 -8.31 1.66
N LEU A 20 -11.99 -9.57 1.30
CA LEU A 20 -10.95 -10.41 0.72
C LEU A 20 -10.76 -10.02 -0.75
N LEU A 21 -9.55 -9.57 -1.11
CA LEU A 21 -9.20 -9.18 -2.48
C LEU A 21 -8.59 -10.34 -3.27
N GLY A 22 -7.94 -11.28 -2.58
CA GLY A 22 -7.30 -12.44 -3.20
C GLY A 22 -6.36 -13.17 -2.27
N SER A 23 -5.52 -14.04 -2.83
CA SER A 23 -4.47 -14.75 -2.10
C SER A 23 -3.23 -14.94 -2.95
N GLU A 24 -2.07 -14.94 -2.32
CA GLU A 24 -0.76 -15.11 -2.94
C GLU A 24 0.02 -16.19 -2.19
N THR A 25 0.95 -16.87 -2.87
CA THR A 25 1.88 -17.80 -2.21
C THR A 25 3.29 -17.24 -2.30
N VAL A 26 3.96 -17.09 -1.15
CA VAL A 26 5.32 -16.55 -1.05
C VAL A 26 6.14 -17.52 -0.20
N GLU A 27 7.24 -18.06 -0.76
CA GLU A 27 8.14 -19.00 -0.07
C GLU A 27 7.36 -20.11 0.65
N ASP A 28 6.45 -20.76 -0.10
CA ASP A 28 5.58 -21.86 0.35
C ASP A 28 4.49 -21.50 1.38
N ARG A 29 4.35 -20.22 1.72
CA ARG A 29 3.29 -19.74 2.62
C ARG A 29 2.19 -19.03 1.86
N LYS A 30 0.94 -19.38 2.19
CA LYS A 30 -0.25 -18.72 1.63
C LYS A 30 -0.60 -17.46 2.42
N TYR A 31 -0.67 -16.33 1.73
CA TYR A 31 -1.11 -15.06 2.26
C TYR A 31 -2.46 -14.67 1.64
N TYR A 32 -3.33 -14.09 2.46
CA TYR A 32 -4.61 -13.51 2.06
C TYR A 32 -4.47 -12.00 2.01
N ILE A 33 -4.92 -11.39 0.92
CA ILE A 33 -4.85 -9.96 0.70
C ILE A 33 -6.21 -9.40 1.07
N CYS A 34 -6.25 -8.58 2.10
CA CYS A 34 -7.48 -8.05 2.67
C CYS A 34 -7.46 -6.53 2.63
N ALA A 35 -8.61 -5.93 2.38
CA ALA A 35 -8.78 -4.49 2.43
C ALA A 35 -9.69 -4.10 3.58
N LEU A 36 -9.27 -3.11 4.37
CA LEU A 36 -10.14 -2.47 5.37
C LEU A 36 -11.02 -1.46 4.64
N LYS A 37 -12.34 -1.63 4.77
CA LYS A 37 -13.31 -0.75 4.15
C LYS A 37 -13.57 0.47 5.03
N ASP A 38 -13.40 1.65 4.45
CA ASP A 38 -13.94 2.92 4.96
C ASP A 38 -15.09 3.38 4.03
N GLU A 39 -15.89 4.37 4.45
CA GLU A 39 -17.16 4.78 3.82
C GLU A 39 -17.15 4.69 2.29
N LYS A 40 -16.21 5.40 1.64
CA LYS A 40 -16.10 5.48 0.17
C LYS A 40 -14.92 4.67 -0.42
N TYR A 41 -13.79 4.56 0.30
CA TYR A 41 -12.58 3.92 -0.22
C TYR A 41 -11.96 2.96 0.80
N TYR A 42 -11.02 2.13 0.36
CA TYR A 42 -10.18 1.38 1.29
C TYR A 42 -9.14 2.28 1.95
N SER A 43 -9.10 2.24 3.28
CA SER A 43 -8.10 2.95 4.08
C SER A 43 -6.81 2.13 4.25
N MET A 44 -6.88 0.81 4.06
CA MET A 44 -5.75 -0.10 4.18
C MET A 44 -5.90 -1.32 3.27
N ILE A 45 -4.79 -1.79 2.70
CA ILE A 45 -4.65 -3.14 2.15
C ILE A 45 -3.53 -3.83 2.92
N LEU A 46 -3.77 -5.04 3.39
CA LEU A 46 -2.80 -5.83 4.16
C LEU A 46 -2.69 -7.27 3.66
N MET A 47 -1.55 -7.90 3.95
CA MET A 47 -1.30 -9.31 3.70
C MET A 47 -1.28 -10.06 5.02
N LYS A 48 -2.08 -11.12 5.15
CA LYS A 48 -2.18 -11.91 6.37
C LYS A 48 -2.10 -13.41 6.08
N ASN A 49 -1.37 -14.13 6.91
CA ASN A 49 -1.31 -15.58 6.89
C ASN A 49 -2.13 -16.14 8.08
N LEU A 50 -2.74 -17.33 7.91
CA LEU A 50 -3.59 -17.94 8.95
C LEU A 50 -2.78 -18.55 10.10
N GLU A 51 -1.53 -18.92 9.85
CA GLU A 51 -0.65 -19.65 10.77
C GLU A 51 0.30 -18.70 11.52
N GLU A 52 0.61 -17.53 10.95
CA GLU A 52 1.51 -16.54 11.52
C GLU A 52 0.77 -15.59 12.48
N ARG A 53 1.37 -15.40 13.67
CA ARG A 53 1.00 -14.34 14.60
C ARG A 53 2.07 -13.26 14.58
N GLY A 54 1.67 -12.01 14.45
CA GLY A 54 2.60 -10.89 14.39
C GLY A 54 2.01 -9.69 13.67
N SER A 55 2.87 -8.72 13.37
CA SER A 55 2.47 -7.56 12.59
C SER A 55 2.39 -7.91 11.11
N ASP A 56 1.28 -7.52 10.49
CA ASP A 56 1.00 -7.80 9.08
C ASP A 56 1.63 -6.73 8.18
N SER A 57 2.19 -7.16 7.04
CA SER A 57 2.60 -6.20 6.01
C SER A 57 1.37 -5.48 5.48
N LYS A 58 1.42 -4.15 5.41
CA LYS A 58 0.26 -3.31 5.05
C LYS A 58 0.64 -2.03 4.34
N LEU A 59 -0.30 -1.53 3.56
CA LEU A 59 -0.23 -0.26 2.84
C LEU A 59 -1.46 0.56 3.25
N ASN A 60 -1.20 1.73 3.81
CA ASN A 60 -2.22 2.65 4.31
C ASN A 60 -2.46 3.79 3.32
N PHE A 61 -3.73 4.17 3.17
CA PHE A 61 -4.16 5.25 2.30
C PHE A 61 -4.85 6.36 3.09
N ILE A 62 -4.72 7.58 2.59
CA ILE A 62 -5.48 8.74 3.04
C ILE A 62 -6.01 9.46 1.80
N LEU A 63 -7.29 9.78 1.78
CA LEU A 63 -7.85 10.63 0.73
C LEU A 63 -7.35 12.07 0.92
N ASP A 64 -6.80 12.66 -0.13
CA ASP A 64 -6.37 14.07 -0.08
C ASP A 64 -7.59 14.97 -0.32
N HIS A 65 -8.25 15.34 0.79
CA HIS A 65 -9.45 16.17 0.78
C HIS A 65 -9.20 17.61 0.31
N GLU A 66 -7.96 18.10 0.36
CA GLU A 66 -7.65 19.46 -0.09
C GLU A 66 -7.62 19.57 -1.62
N ARG A 67 -7.42 18.43 -2.31
CA ARG A 67 -7.33 18.34 -3.77
C ARG A 67 -8.48 17.54 -4.37
N LEU A 68 -9.67 17.60 -3.75
CA LEU A 68 -10.86 16.81 -4.12
C LEU A 68 -11.21 16.88 -5.62
N ASN A 69 -10.99 18.02 -6.27
CA ASN A 69 -11.25 18.18 -7.71
C ASN A 69 -10.37 17.26 -8.58
N ASP A 70 -9.18 16.92 -8.11
CA ASP A 70 -8.22 16.04 -8.81
C ASP A 70 -8.36 14.56 -8.41
N LYS A 71 -9.24 14.23 -7.46
CA LYS A 71 -9.49 12.86 -6.94
C LYS A 71 -8.18 12.14 -6.62
N VAL A 72 -7.48 12.64 -5.62
CA VAL A 72 -6.12 12.21 -5.26
C VAL A 72 -6.13 11.28 -4.06
N MET A 73 -5.49 10.12 -4.20
CA MET A 73 -5.22 9.19 -3.10
C MET A 73 -3.77 9.32 -2.66
N LYS A 74 -3.53 9.46 -1.36
CA LYS A 74 -2.18 9.49 -0.79
C LYS A 74 -1.84 8.13 -0.19
N ILE A 75 -0.68 7.58 -0.54
CA ILE A 75 -0.03 6.51 0.22
C ILE A 75 0.55 7.17 1.47
N ALA A 76 -0.04 6.83 2.62
CA ALA A 76 0.35 7.39 3.89
C ALA A 76 1.57 6.68 4.47
N ASP A 77 1.56 5.34 4.38
CA ASP A 77 2.63 4.50 4.90
C ASP A 77 2.59 3.12 4.24
N ILE A 78 3.78 2.50 4.10
CA ILE A 78 3.94 1.12 3.67
C ILE A 78 4.83 0.39 4.68
N GLN A 79 4.23 -0.53 5.42
CA GLN A 79 4.92 -1.29 6.45
C GLN A 79 5.15 -2.70 5.91
N VAL A 80 6.42 -3.02 5.66
CA VAL A 80 6.87 -4.35 5.22
C VAL A 80 8.09 -4.71 6.05
N TYR A 81 8.08 -5.90 6.63
CA TYR A 81 9.19 -6.37 7.46
C TYR A 81 10.33 -6.88 6.57
N GLU A 82 11.59 -6.67 6.96
CA GLU A 82 12.74 -6.96 6.09
C GLU A 82 12.84 -8.43 5.63
N LYS A 83 12.26 -9.35 6.41
CA LYS A 83 12.18 -10.78 6.05
C LYS A 83 11.12 -11.08 4.98
N CYS A 84 10.26 -10.13 4.66
CA CYS A 84 9.09 -10.29 3.81
C CYS A 84 9.36 -9.82 2.36
N LYS A 85 10.36 -10.43 1.71
CA LYS A 85 10.72 -10.10 0.33
C LYS A 85 9.51 -10.19 -0.60
N GLY A 86 9.31 -9.18 -1.44
CA GLY A 86 8.23 -9.15 -2.44
C GLY A 86 6.84 -8.75 -1.92
N GLN A 87 6.57 -8.79 -0.61
CA GLN A 87 5.24 -8.45 -0.08
C GLN A 87 4.83 -7.00 -0.37
N GLY A 88 5.76 -6.04 -0.28
CA GLY A 88 5.49 -4.66 -0.69
C GLY A 88 5.10 -4.52 -2.17
N SER A 89 5.68 -5.36 -3.04
CA SER A 89 5.30 -5.39 -4.46
C SER A 89 3.91 -5.98 -4.67
N ILE A 90 3.52 -6.99 -3.89
CA ILE A 90 2.18 -7.56 -3.92
C ILE A 90 1.16 -6.52 -3.47
N LEU A 91 1.36 -5.90 -2.31
CA LEU A 91 0.50 -4.83 -1.79
C LEU A 91 0.29 -3.72 -2.82
N MET A 92 1.37 -3.24 -3.45
CA MET A 92 1.29 -2.18 -4.45
C MET A 92 0.50 -2.60 -5.71
N LYS A 93 0.60 -3.86 -6.16
CA LYS A 93 -0.19 -4.36 -7.29
C LYS A 93 -1.68 -4.34 -6.98
N TYR A 94 -2.08 -4.89 -5.83
CA TYR A 94 -3.48 -4.90 -5.41
C TYR A 94 -4.02 -3.48 -5.21
N ALA A 95 -3.22 -2.60 -4.61
CA ALA A 95 -3.53 -1.18 -4.45
C ALA A 95 -3.80 -0.47 -5.78
N ILE A 96 -2.87 -0.56 -6.72
CA ILE A 96 -3.02 0.10 -8.03
C ILE A 96 -4.21 -0.50 -8.78
N ASN A 97 -4.37 -1.81 -8.78
CA ASN A 97 -5.51 -2.46 -9.43
C ASN A 97 -6.84 -1.93 -8.88
N TYR A 98 -7.02 -1.96 -7.56
CA TYR A 98 -8.20 -1.42 -6.89
C TYR A 98 -8.47 0.04 -7.28
N LEU A 99 -7.48 0.91 -7.16
CA LEU A 99 -7.64 2.34 -7.48
C LEU A 99 -7.96 2.56 -8.97
N CYS A 100 -7.37 1.77 -9.88
CA CYS A 100 -7.66 1.84 -11.30
C CYS A 100 -9.08 1.34 -11.63
N THR A 101 -9.50 0.20 -11.11
CA THR A 101 -10.71 -0.51 -11.60
C THR A 101 -11.97 -0.24 -10.79
N GLU A 102 -11.85 0.06 -9.49
CA GLU A 102 -13.01 0.13 -8.58
C GLU A 102 -13.27 1.55 -8.03
N THR A 103 -12.46 2.54 -8.39
CA THR A 103 -12.59 3.90 -7.86
C THR A 103 -12.62 4.96 -8.96
N ASP A 104 -12.95 6.20 -8.59
CA ASP A 104 -12.83 7.38 -9.43
C ASP A 104 -11.51 8.15 -9.21
N ILE A 105 -10.58 7.61 -8.42
CA ILE A 105 -9.25 8.19 -8.19
C ILE A 105 -8.47 8.29 -9.50
N ARG A 106 -7.81 9.43 -9.70
CA ARG A 106 -7.02 9.74 -10.91
C ARG A 106 -5.53 9.82 -10.64
N ILE A 107 -5.15 10.20 -9.43
CA ILE A 107 -3.76 10.43 -9.06
C ILE A 107 -3.45 9.73 -7.75
N ILE A 108 -2.33 9.00 -7.71
CA ILE A 108 -1.74 8.46 -6.49
C ILE A 108 -0.52 9.31 -6.13
N THR A 109 -0.42 9.74 -4.88
CA THR A 109 0.71 10.53 -4.37
C THR A 109 1.26 9.96 -3.06
N GLY A 110 2.38 10.49 -2.60
CA GLY A 110 3.00 10.11 -1.33
C GLY A 110 4.23 10.96 -1.05
N PHE A 111 4.71 10.91 0.20
CA PHE A 111 5.89 11.64 0.65
C PHE A 111 6.93 10.64 1.14
N LEU A 112 8.20 10.89 0.84
CA LEU A 112 9.35 10.18 1.40
C LEU A 112 10.01 11.15 2.36
N SER A 113 9.97 10.86 3.66
CA SER A 113 10.46 11.81 4.67
C SER A 113 11.96 11.64 4.87
N GLN A 114 12.56 12.51 5.69
CA GLN A 114 13.96 12.35 6.06
C GLN A 114 14.22 11.05 6.86
N GLN A 115 13.21 10.47 7.51
CA GLN A 115 13.35 9.16 8.18
C GLN A 115 13.61 8.03 7.18
N ASP A 116 13.26 8.24 5.90
CA ASP A 116 13.49 7.29 4.83
C ASP A 116 14.85 7.48 4.13
N ALA A 117 15.69 8.42 4.58
CA ALA A 117 16.87 8.87 3.84
C ALA A 117 17.83 7.73 3.47
N ASP A 118 18.13 6.84 4.42
CA ASP A 118 18.99 5.66 4.21
C ASP A 118 18.39 4.65 3.22
N HIS A 119 17.11 4.80 2.88
CA HIS A 119 16.37 3.94 1.97
C HIS A 119 15.92 4.63 0.69
N PHE A 120 16.31 5.89 0.43
CA PHE A 120 15.81 6.64 -0.72
C PHE A 120 16.09 5.96 -2.06
N GLU A 121 17.25 5.36 -2.26
CA GLU A 121 17.56 4.65 -3.50
C GLU A 121 16.67 3.41 -3.68
N ARG A 122 16.48 2.63 -2.60
CA ARG A 122 15.59 1.46 -2.58
C ARG A 122 14.14 1.86 -2.86
N LEU A 123 13.66 2.92 -2.23
CA LEU A 123 12.30 3.44 -2.39
C LEU A 123 12.11 4.02 -3.79
N GLU A 124 13.07 4.77 -4.31
CA GLU A 124 13.05 5.29 -5.68
C GLU A 124 12.93 4.16 -6.69
N HIS A 125 13.75 3.11 -6.55
CA HIS A 125 13.66 1.92 -7.40
C HIS A 125 12.31 1.22 -7.26
N PHE A 126 11.83 1.03 -6.02
CA PHE A 126 10.55 0.40 -5.74
C PHE A 126 9.38 1.15 -6.38
N TYR A 127 9.27 2.47 -6.22
CA TYR A 127 8.18 3.25 -6.79
C TYR A 127 8.28 3.37 -8.31
N LYS A 128 9.49 3.53 -8.87
CA LYS A 128 9.70 3.56 -10.34
C LYS A 128 9.30 2.24 -10.99
N LYS A 129 9.52 1.09 -10.34
CA LYS A 129 9.04 -0.23 -10.80
C LYS A 129 7.53 -0.27 -11.04
N PHE A 130 6.75 0.53 -10.31
CA PHE A 130 5.29 0.65 -10.48
C PHE A 130 4.87 1.86 -11.32
N GLY A 131 5.82 2.50 -12.00
CA GLY A 131 5.57 3.65 -12.88
C GLY A 131 5.17 4.92 -12.13
N PHE A 132 5.65 5.10 -10.90
CA PHE A 132 5.60 6.40 -10.24
C PHE A 132 6.75 7.29 -10.74
N GLN A 133 6.47 8.56 -10.90
CA GLN A 133 7.49 9.60 -10.90
C GLN A 133 7.96 9.82 -9.46
N VAL A 134 9.28 9.90 -9.27
CA VAL A 134 9.90 10.16 -7.97
C VAL A 134 10.77 11.39 -8.11
N SER A 135 10.57 12.37 -7.23
CA SER A 135 11.40 13.58 -7.15
C SER A 135 11.91 13.77 -5.74
N PHE A 136 13.16 14.23 -5.61
CA PHE A 136 13.77 14.54 -4.33
C PHE A 136 14.05 16.04 -4.20
N ALA A 137 13.79 16.59 -3.03
CA ALA A 137 14.38 17.86 -2.61
C ALA A 137 15.79 17.59 -2.10
N VAL A 138 16.71 18.49 -2.42
CA VAL A 138 18.11 18.41 -1.99
C VAL A 138 18.49 19.63 -1.15
N ASP A 139 19.44 19.46 -0.23
CA ASP A 139 20.06 20.56 0.50
C ASP A 139 21.08 21.34 -0.37
N MET A 140 21.75 22.33 0.23
CA MET A 140 22.78 23.14 -0.46
C MET A 140 23.99 22.31 -0.90
N GLN A 141 24.21 21.13 -0.33
CA GLN A 141 25.30 20.21 -0.65
C GLN A 141 24.87 19.14 -1.67
N GLY A 142 23.61 19.14 -2.09
CA GLY A 142 23.05 18.18 -3.04
C GLY A 142 22.55 16.88 -2.40
N ASN A 143 22.51 16.77 -1.07
CA ASN A 143 22.00 15.57 -0.40
C ASN A 143 20.48 15.55 -0.43
N LYS A 144 19.89 14.39 -0.74
CA LYS A 144 18.43 14.20 -0.69
C LYS A 144 17.93 14.37 0.76
N ILE A 145 16.94 15.23 0.98
CA ILE A 145 16.35 15.49 2.32
C ILE A 145 14.91 15.03 2.44
N SER A 146 14.18 14.98 1.31
CA SER A 146 12.82 14.45 1.24
C SER A 146 12.48 14.12 -0.21
N GLY A 147 11.43 13.34 -0.41
CA GLY A 147 10.94 12.97 -1.72
C GLY A 147 9.44 13.04 -1.86
N LYS A 148 8.97 13.07 -3.11
CA LYS A 148 7.56 12.98 -3.47
C LYS A 148 7.41 11.92 -4.55
N ILE A 149 6.34 11.15 -4.45
CA ILE A 149 5.92 10.21 -5.49
C ILE A 149 4.63 10.69 -6.12
N LYS A 150 4.48 10.47 -7.42
CA LYS A 150 3.26 10.75 -8.17
C LYS A 150 3.04 9.72 -9.27
N LYS A 151 1.81 9.21 -9.38
CA LYS A 151 1.37 8.37 -10.49
C LYS A 151 0.00 8.82 -10.97
N ILE A 152 -0.12 9.09 -12.26
CA ILE A 152 -1.42 9.31 -12.92
C ILE A 152 -1.93 7.93 -13.34
N ILE A 153 -3.19 7.63 -13.03
CA ILE A 153 -3.81 6.33 -13.31
C ILE A 153 -5.07 6.45 -14.21
N LYS A 154 -5.56 7.67 -14.46
CA LYS A 154 -6.70 7.99 -15.34
C LYS A 154 -6.55 9.39 -15.91
#